data_AF-A0A257JEQ2-F1
#
_entry.id   AF-A0A257JEQ2-F1
#
_cell.length_a   1.000
_cell.length_b   1.000
_cell.length_c   1.000
_cell.angle_alpha   90.00
_cell.angle_beta   90.00
_cell.angle_gamma   90.00
#
_symmetry.space_group_name_H-M   'P 1'
#
loop_
_entity.id
_entity.type
_entity.pdbx_description
1 polymer ?
#
loop_
_entity_poly.entity_id
_entity_poly.type
_entity_poly.pdbx_seq_one_letter_code
_entity_poly.pdbx_strand_id
1 'polypeptide(L)' 'MTSKTSSHQIAHLSEAEAFFKAHPEVDAIDIIFTNMCGVPRGKRLRAHEVLGVYEEGRFLPGSAVIVDITGRDTE' A
#
# COMPACT_ATOMS: atom_id res chain seq x y z
N MET A 1 11.93 -6.99 -24.09
CA MET A 1 11.12 -8.09 -23.54
C MET A 1 10.44 -7.58 -22.28
N THR A 2 9.20 -7.10 -22.40
CA THR A 2 8.43 -6.61 -21.25
C THR A 2 7.95 -7.82 -20.45
N SER A 3 8.67 -8.17 -19.40
CA SER A 3 8.21 -9.16 -18.43
C SER A 3 6.87 -8.69 -17.86
N LYS A 4 5.81 -9.47 -18.07
CA LYS A 4 4.52 -9.22 -17.43
C LYS A 4 4.69 -9.62 -15.96
N THR A 5 5.10 -8.67 -15.13
CA THR A 5 5.23 -8.87 -13.69
C THR A 5 3.85 -9.20 -13.11
N SER A 6 3.78 -10.34 -12.42
CA SER A 6 2.68 -10.67 -11.52
C SER A 6 2.32 -9.46 -10.64
N SER A 7 1.06 -9.05 -10.46
CA SER A 7 0.70 -8.01 -9.46
C SER A 7 1.01 -8.42 -8.01
N HIS A 8 1.46 -9.66 -7.81
CA HIS A 8 1.87 -10.23 -6.53
C HIS A 8 3.38 -10.14 -6.27
N GLN A 9 4.19 -9.65 -7.21
CA GLN A 9 5.63 -9.50 -6.98
C GLN A 9 5.96 -8.12 -6.42
N ILE A 10 6.72 -8.12 -5.32
CA ILE A 10 7.25 -6.90 -4.71
C ILE A 10 8.29 -6.31 -5.69
N ALA A 11 8.16 -5.02 -5.98
CA ALA A 11 9.08 -4.28 -6.85
C ALA A 11 10.44 -4.07 -6.17
N HIS A 12 11.46 -3.69 -6.93
CA HIS A 12 12.80 -3.46 -6.37
C HIS A 12 12.83 -2.24 -5.45
N LEU A 13 13.44 -2.37 -4.26
CA LEU A 13 13.62 -1.28 -3.29
C LEU A 13 14.21 0.01 -3.90
N SER A 14 15.13 -0.14 -4.85
CA SER A 14 15.78 0.98 -5.54
C SER A 14 14.80 1.91 -6.28
N GLU A 15 13.61 1.41 -6.64
CA GLU A 15 12.55 2.20 -7.26
C GLU A 15 11.97 3.23 -6.28
N ALA A 16 11.68 2.80 -5.04
CA ALA A 16 11.18 3.68 -3.99
C ALA A 16 12.24 4.70 -3.55
N GLU A 17 13.49 4.27 -3.40
CA GLU A 17 14.61 5.15 -3.07
C GLU A 17 14.81 6.24 -4.14
N ALA A 18 14.75 5.85 -5.42
CA ALA A 18 14.86 6.80 -6.53
C ALA A 18 13.69 7.80 -6.54
N PHE A 19 12.47 7.35 -6.25
CA PHE A 19 11.29 8.20 -6.16
C PHE A 19 11.43 9.27 -5.06
N PHE A 20 11.74 8.88 -3.83
CA PHE A 20 11.87 9.84 -2.72
C PHE A 20 13.09 10.76 -2.87
N LYS A 21 14.16 10.29 -3.54
CA LYS A 21 15.29 11.15 -3.89
C LYS A 21 14.92 12.22 -4.93
N ALA A 22 14.09 11.85 -5.91
CA ALA A 22 13.61 12.78 -6.94
C ALA A 22 12.55 13.75 -6.43
N HIS A 23 11.78 13.35 -5.41
CA HIS A 23 10.66 14.10 -4.84
C HIS A 23 10.81 14.29 -3.33
N PRO A 24 11.81 15.08 -2.87
CA PRO A 24 12.06 15.30 -1.44
C PRO A 24 10.91 16.02 -0.72
N GLU A 25 9.99 16.65 -1.46
CA GLU A 25 8.78 17.31 -0.94
C GLU A 25 7.67 16.33 -0.52
N VAL A 26 7.73 15.08 -0.97
CA VAL A 26 6.70 14.07 -0.68
C VAL A 26 6.92 13.49 0.70
N ASP A 27 6.09 13.92 1.65
CA ASP A 27 6.14 13.48 3.05
C ASP A 27 5.51 12.08 3.27
N ALA A 28 4.51 11.72 2.46
CA ALA A 28 3.78 10.46 2.60
C ALA A 28 3.12 9.98 1.30
N ILE A 29 2.84 8.68 1.25
CA ILE A 29 2.07 8.01 0.19
C ILE A 29 0.83 7.35 0.80
N ASP A 30 -0.32 7.53 0.15
CA ASP A 30 -1.55 6.83 0.51
C ASP A 30 -1.68 5.53 -0.29
N ILE A 31 -1.68 4.40 0.41
CA ILE A 31 -2.03 3.11 -0.19
C ILE A 31 -3.53 2.91 -0.02
N ILE A 32 -4.23 2.76 -1.14
CA ILE A 32 -5.68 2.56 -1.19
C ILE A 32 -5.96 1.22 -1.86
N PHE A 33 -6.88 0.45 -1.27
CA PHE A 33 -7.46 -0.76 -1.86
C PHE A 33 -8.97 -0.72 -1.67
N THR A 34 -9.70 -1.42 -2.54
CA THR A 34 -11.15 -1.52 -2.47
C THR A 34 -11.52 -2.96 -2.18
N ASN A 35 -12.18 -3.20 -1.05
CA ASN A 35 -12.65 -4.55 -0.69
C ASN A 35 -13.97 -4.89 -1.42
N MET A 36 -14.53 -6.08 -1.14
CA MET A 36 -15.79 -6.54 -1.75
C MET A 36 -17.00 -5.64 -1.48
N CYS A 37 -16.95 -4.80 -0.44
CA CYS A 37 -18.02 -3.84 -0.13
C CYS A 37 -17.95 -2.59 -1.01
N GLY A 38 -16.92 -2.42 -1.84
CA GLY A 38 -16.75 -1.27 -2.73
C GLY A 38 -16.28 0.01 -2.05
N VAL A 39 -16.01 -0.02 -0.74
CA VAL A 39 -15.50 1.14 0.01
C VAL A 39 -13.98 1.17 -0.09
N PRO A 40 -13.37 2.27 -0.60
CA PRO A 40 -11.92 2.44 -0.58
C PRO A 40 -11.42 2.55 0.87
N ARG A 41 -10.39 1.78 1.19
CA ARG A 41 -9.75 1.74 2.50
C ARG A 41 -8.24 1.79 2.29
N GLY A 42 -7.50 2.18 3.32
CA GLY A 42 -6.09 2.41 3.12
C GLY A 42 -5.33 2.83 4.35
N LYS A 43 -4.04 3.08 4.13
CA LYS A 43 -3.14 3.62 5.14
C LYS A 43 -2.21 4.64 4.49
N ARG A 44 -2.04 5.77 5.16
CA ARG A 44 -0.98 6.73 4.84
C ARG A 44 0.34 6.23 5.39
N LEU A 45 1.36 6.16 4.54
CA LEU A 45 2.71 5.71 4.88
C LEU A 45 3.70 6.85 4.71
N ARG A 46 4.56 7.06 5.71
CA ARG A 46 5.73 7.92 5.59
C ARG A 46 6.78 7.28 4.67
N ALA A 47 7.70 8.07 4.13
CA ALA A 47 8.73 7.59 3.20
C ALA A 47 9.47 6.33 3.72
N HIS A 48 9.91 6.32 4.98
CA HIS A 48 10.58 5.17 5.58
C HIS A 48 9.66 3.93 5.73
N GLU A 49 8.35 4.13 5.89
CA GLU A 49 7.39 3.02 5.93
C GLU A 49 7.13 2.45 4.53
N VAL A 50 7.22 3.27 3.48
CA VAL A 50 7.11 2.83 2.10
C VAL A 50 8.28 1.92 1.72
N LEU A 51 9.49 2.22 2.18
CA LEU A 51 10.66 1.34 1.94
C LEU A 51 10.40 -0.08 2.45
N GLY A 52 9.82 -0.23 3.65
CA GLY A 52 9.44 -1.56 4.17
C GLY A 52 8.42 -2.30 3.29
N VAL A 53 7.54 -1.59 2.58
CA VAL A 53 6.63 -2.21 1.60
C VAL A 53 7.38 -2.88 0.45
N TYR A 54 8.48 -2.28 0.00
CA TYR A 54 9.33 -2.81 -1.07
C TYR A 54 10.29 -3.91 -0.59
N GLU A 55 10.42 -4.13 0.72
CA GLU A 55 11.25 -5.20 1.30
C GLU A 55 10.43 -6.47 1.58
N GLU A 56 9.29 -6.32 2.26
CA GLU A 56 8.52 -7.45 2.81
C GLU A 56 7.01 -7.35 2.57
N GLY A 57 6.56 -6.30 1.90
CA GLY A 57 5.14 -6.00 1.71
C GLY A 57 4.54 -5.26 2.90
N ARG A 58 3.20 -5.19 2.97
CA ARG A 58 2.51 -4.45 4.04
C ARG A 58 1.33 -5.21 4.59
N PHE A 59 1.41 -5.53 5.87
CA PHE A 59 0.26 -5.99 6.64
C PHE A 59 -0.67 -4.81 6.94
N LEU A 60 -1.94 -4.98 6.59
CA LEU A 60 -3.01 -4.05 6.95
C LEU A 60 -3.82 -4.66 8.11
N PRO A 61 -4.32 -3.82 9.03
CA PRO A 61 -5.11 -4.32 10.15
C PRO A 61 -6.38 -5.00 9.66
N GLY A 62 -6.71 -6.17 10.23
CA GLY A 62 -7.92 -6.94 9.91
C GLY A 62 -9.21 -6.12 10.04
N SER A 63 -9.28 -5.20 11.00
CA SER A 63 -10.41 -4.28 11.17
C SER A 63 -10.65 -3.35 9.97
N ALA A 64 -9.63 -3.12 9.13
CA ALA A 64 -9.82 -2.40 7.87
C ALA A 64 -10.41 -3.29 6.76
N VAL A 65 -10.57 -4.60 6.97
CA VAL A 65 -11.15 -5.52 5.97
C VAL A 65 -12.43 -6.21 6.45
N ILE A 66 -12.63 -6.37 7.76
CA ILE A 66 -13.78 -7.04 8.40
C ILE A 66 -14.81 -6.01 8.89
N VAL A 67 -15.13 -5.00 8.06
CA VAL A 67 -16.22 -4.07 8.37
C VAL A 67 -17.08 -3.79 7.15
N ASP A 68 -18.39 -3.65 7.37
CA ASP A 68 -19.36 -3.32 6.33
C ASP A 68 -19.20 -1.87 5.82
N ILE A 69 -20.09 -1.46 4.90
CA ILE A 69 -20.07 -0.10 4.34
C ILE A 69 -20.37 0.99 5.38
N THR A 70 -20.99 0.63 6.50
CA THR A 70 -21.31 1.51 7.63
C THR A 70 -20.22 1.49 8.71
N GLY A 71 -19.18 0.67 8.54
CA GLY A 71 -18.09 0.52 9.50
C GLY A 71 -18.43 -0.40 10.68
N ARG A 72 -19.50 -1.19 10.59
CA ARG A 72 -19.81 -2.21 11.60
C ARG A 72 -18.99 -3.46 11.34
N ASP A 73 -18.55 -4.06 12.43
CA ASP A 73 -17.89 -5.37 12.43
C ASP A 73 -18.79 -6.43 11.78
N THR A 74 -18.18 -7.33 11.03
CA THR A 74 -18.85 -8.43 10.31
C THR A 74 -18.30 -9.81 10.69
N GLU A 75 -17.48 -9.90 11.74
CA GLU A 75 -17.09 -11.16 12.38
C GLU A 75 -18.25 -11.84 13.12
#